data_AF-A0AAU7S5I2-F1
#
_entry.id   AF-A0AAU7S5I2-F1
#
_cell.length_a   1.000
_cell.length_b   1.000
_cell.length_c   1.000
_cell.angle_alpha   90.00
_cell.angle_beta   90.00
_cell.angle_gamma   90.00
#
_symmetry.space_group_name_H-M   'P 1'
#
loop_
_entity.id
_entity.type
_entity.pdbx_description
1 polymer ?
#
loop_
_entity_poly.entity_id
_entity_poly.type
_entity_poly.pdbx_seq_one_letter_code
_entity_poly.pdbx_strand_id
1 'polypeptide(L)'
;MKTSLHFEAPADLSVGRVRISDPQKVIADWIATPELHSFLADDLAPGVYSAEISPAGLAPQAVLFEVKEGQANTVSLPTFMALASGGGNTSFYDTTTQRATAQVPMTELLSSAGIIDEFKLSPSETRSFEPLRLATAPRRISVALSQEAPGSRESYGPYQGSHRLELAVNALRIELHRSEQGFKPRERVRLSSSIESDRIERCLVPMYLGGTTIEMTPSHLFTSDITIQIMPVDIRLRAMVRALAAGTVAEAKAVKASVESKDAASIVPPAPSDDPWAAMVYGLLTLRFPEVFPLLEDTWTRDLLLHAGWAFDAHIVRACCILRSATEYHDDQVAAAVAAAKHLEMAQVAGAPYYSYSNELFGEMIGGLSESPGKVEAPFLPEASRDLIIRMLQRWNREFALQRGAGVAFSWLRRDLKALKENGSLVPNRRSTGVLRARDTTVIFQGTLSAGSITLGNAAVAAPEDSQASDEASLPVHGSSFTEKLDYPALHREPGPFDDPNSGRFGGQSEHDGFRLSASFGPPRKRRDWVSVTLEILADQSVGVELGTEAWFFLHPTFSPSRVKVVFRGNRAALSVEAWGGFTVGVWIPSAKVELESDLAQLSYAPRIIQER
;
A
#
# COMPACT_ATOMS: atom_id res chain seq x y z
N MET A 1 -26.77 -23.97 29.94
CA MET A 1 -27.13 -23.98 28.50
C MET A 1 -25.83 -24.03 27.70
N LYS A 2 -25.79 -24.61 26.49
CA LYS A 2 -24.57 -24.60 25.68
C LYS A 2 -24.38 -23.20 25.10
N THR A 3 -23.26 -22.56 25.43
CA THR A 3 -22.88 -21.26 24.89
C THR A 3 -21.77 -21.51 23.87
N SER A 4 -22.02 -21.16 22.62
CA SER A 4 -21.05 -21.36 21.52
C SER A 4 -20.62 -20.04 20.90
N LEU A 5 -19.42 -20.05 20.33
CA LEU A 5 -18.83 -18.95 19.57
C LEU A 5 -18.42 -19.46 18.19
N HIS A 6 -18.95 -18.79 17.16
CA HIS A 6 -18.43 -18.81 15.81
C HIS A 6 -17.73 -17.47 15.55
N PHE A 7 -16.42 -17.51 15.34
CA PHE A 7 -15.62 -16.32 15.08
C PHE A 7 -15.03 -16.39 13.67
N GLU A 8 -15.16 -15.32 12.90
CA GLU A 8 -14.55 -15.16 11.59
C GLU A 8 -13.60 -13.95 11.61
N ALA A 9 -12.33 -14.20 11.35
CA ALA A 9 -11.31 -13.18 11.17
C ALA A 9 -11.57 -12.36 9.89
N PRO A 10 -10.95 -11.17 9.74
CA PRO A 10 -11.17 -10.31 8.58
C PRO A 10 -10.95 -11.05 7.25
N ALA A 11 -11.90 -10.93 6.32
CA ALA A 11 -11.85 -11.65 5.04
C ALA A 11 -10.65 -11.27 4.14
N ASP A 12 -10.06 -10.10 4.35
CA ASP A 12 -8.85 -9.61 3.66
C ASP A 12 -7.55 -9.93 4.41
N LEU A 13 -7.63 -10.64 5.55
CA LEU A 13 -6.47 -11.16 6.27
C LEU A 13 -5.81 -12.26 5.45
N SER A 14 -4.72 -11.94 4.77
CA SER A 14 -4.01 -12.91 3.95
C SER A 14 -3.24 -13.93 4.78
N VAL A 15 -2.46 -13.48 5.77
CA VAL A 15 -1.78 -14.34 6.75
C VAL A 15 -1.50 -13.55 8.02
N GLY A 16 -1.76 -14.15 9.17
CA GLY A 16 -1.49 -13.54 10.47
C GLY A 16 -1.89 -14.42 11.64
N ARG A 17 -1.37 -14.09 12.82
CA ARG A 17 -1.78 -14.76 14.05
C ARG A 17 -3.10 -14.16 14.56
N VAL A 18 -4.04 -15.01 14.94
CA VAL A 18 -5.28 -14.61 15.63
C VAL A 18 -5.30 -15.27 17.00
N ARG A 19 -5.51 -14.47 18.04
CA ARG A 19 -5.56 -14.94 19.43
C ARG A 19 -6.84 -14.45 20.09
N ILE A 20 -7.67 -15.38 20.52
CA ILE A 20 -8.90 -15.11 21.28
C ILE A 20 -8.65 -15.43 22.75
N SER A 21 -8.93 -14.49 23.64
CA SER A 21 -8.75 -14.64 25.08
C SER A 21 -9.97 -14.13 25.85
N ASP A 22 -10.31 -14.82 26.93
CA ASP A 22 -11.14 -14.27 28.01
C ASP A 22 -10.21 -13.61 29.06
N PRO A 23 -10.72 -12.96 30.13
CA PRO A 23 -9.88 -12.33 31.15
C PRO A 23 -8.96 -13.30 31.93
N GLN A 24 -9.19 -14.61 31.86
CA GLN A 24 -8.49 -15.62 32.66
C GLN A 24 -7.52 -16.49 31.83
N LYS A 25 -7.79 -16.68 30.53
CA LYS A 25 -7.04 -17.60 29.66
C LYS A 25 -7.20 -17.31 28.18
N VAL A 26 -6.27 -17.88 27.41
CA VAL A 26 -6.35 -17.97 25.95
C VAL A 26 -7.28 -19.12 25.58
N ILE A 27 -8.23 -18.84 24.71
CA ILE A 27 -9.25 -19.78 24.22
C ILE A 27 -8.83 -20.36 22.88
N ALA A 28 -8.28 -19.50 22.01
CA ALA A 28 -7.82 -19.88 20.70
C ALA A 28 -6.55 -19.11 20.34
N ASP A 29 -5.63 -19.77 19.66
CA ASP A 29 -4.41 -19.15 19.14
C ASP A 29 -4.00 -19.93 17.89
N TRP A 30 -4.16 -19.31 16.72
CA TRP A 30 -3.85 -19.95 15.46
C TRP A 30 -3.31 -18.96 14.43
N ILE A 31 -2.77 -19.50 13.33
CA ILE A 31 -2.36 -18.72 12.18
C ILE A 31 -3.49 -18.76 11.16
N ALA A 32 -4.15 -17.62 10.98
CA ALA A 32 -5.18 -17.45 9.99
C ALA A 32 -4.55 -17.31 8.60
N THR A 33 -5.20 -17.94 7.61
CA THR A 33 -4.86 -17.91 6.18
C THR A 33 -6.14 -17.72 5.37
N PRO A 34 -6.08 -17.52 4.04
CA PRO A 34 -7.30 -17.28 3.26
C PRO A 34 -8.28 -18.45 3.34
N GLU A 35 -7.77 -19.68 3.50
CA GLU A 35 -8.59 -20.90 3.62
C GLU A 35 -8.95 -21.25 5.08
N LEU A 36 -8.29 -20.64 6.07
CA LEU A 36 -8.48 -20.90 7.50
C LEU A 36 -8.60 -19.58 8.26
N HIS A 37 -9.79 -18.99 8.25
CA HIS A 37 -10.08 -17.72 8.91
C HIS A 37 -11.21 -17.80 9.95
N SER A 38 -11.81 -18.98 10.17
CA SER A 38 -12.87 -19.18 11.16
C SER A 38 -12.45 -20.06 12.33
N PHE A 39 -13.10 -19.85 13.47
CA PHE A 39 -12.94 -20.60 14.71
C PHE A 39 -14.30 -20.92 15.32
N LEU A 40 -14.48 -22.16 15.79
CA LEU A 40 -15.68 -22.64 16.47
C LEU A 40 -15.30 -23.21 17.83
N ALA A 41 -16.00 -22.75 18.88
CA ALA A 41 -15.90 -23.31 20.22
C ALA A 41 -17.27 -23.41 20.89
N ASP A 42 -17.45 -24.47 21.66
CA ASP A 42 -18.63 -24.73 22.47
C ASP A 42 -18.29 -24.64 23.97
N ASP A 43 -19.31 -24.57 24.81
CA ASP A 43 -19.23 -24.57 26.28
C ASP A 43 -18.35 -23.44 26.86
N LEU A 44 -18.43 -22.24 26.24
CA LEU A 44 -17.74 -21.04 26.70
C LEU A 44 -18.48 -20.34 27.84
N ALA A 45 -17.72 -19.71 28.75
CA ALA A 45 -18.30 -18.88 29.80
C ALA A 45 -18.87 -17.58 29.18
N PRO A 46 -20.09 -17.14 29.55
CA PRO A 46 -20.59 -15.84 29.15
C PRO A 46 -19.68 -14.71 29.65
N GLY A 47 -19.50 -13.66 28.86
CA GLY A 47 -18.66 -12.52 29.26
C GLY A 47 -18.00 -11.79 28.09
N VAL A 48 -17.06 -10.90 28.41
CA VAL A 48 -16.30 -10.11 27.43
C VAL A 48 -15.04 -10.86 27.02
N TYR A 49 -14.83 -10.97 25.71
CA TYR A 49 -13.68 -11.60 25.08
C TYR A 49 -12.90 -10.56 24.27
N SER A 50 -11.61 -10.84 24.07
CA SER A 50 -10.73 -10.08 23.19
C SER A 50 -10.19 -10.97 22.08
N ALA A 51 -10.16 -10.46 20.86
CA ALA A 51 -9.46 -11.05 19.72
C ALA A 51 -8.33 -10.13 19.27
N GLU A 52 -7.08 -10.58 19.39
CA GLU A 52 -5.91 -9.92 18.82
C GLU A 52 -5.63 -10.49 17.42
N ILE A 53 -5.45 -9.61 16.44
CA ILE A 53 -5.24 -9.92 15.03
C ILE A 53 -3.91 -9.30 14.62
N SER A 54 -2.95 -10.14 14.31
CA SER A 54 -1.56 -9.75 14.05
C SER A 54 -1.13 -10.23 12.67
N PRO A 55 -1.44 -9.48 11.58
CA PRO A 55 -1.02 -9.85 10.25
C PRO A 55 0.49 -9.76 10.08
N ALA A 56 1.07 -10.65 9.27
CA ALA A 56 2.50 -10.63 9.00
C ALA A 56 2.90 -9.29 8.34
N GLY A 57 3.83 -8.57 8.97
CA GLY A 57 4.35 -7.29 8.48
C GLY A 57 3.45 -6.08 8.70
N LEU A 58 2.37 -6.20 9.48
CA LEU A 58 1.48 -5.10 9.87
C LEU A 58 1.40 -4.95 11.40
N ALA A 59 0.95 -3.78 11.84
CA ALA A 59 0.70 -3.54 13.26
C ALA A 59 -0.55 -4.34 13.72
N PRO A 60 -0.50 -5.03 14.87
CA PRO A 60 -1.64 -5.75 15.42
C PRO A 60 -2.86 -4.86 15.69
N GLN A 61 -4.06 -5.46 15.63
CA GLN A 61 -5.34 -4.86 15.99
C GLN A 61 -6.06 -5.75 17.00
N ALA A 62 -6.65 -5.16 18.03
CA ALA A 62 -7.44 -5.86 19.03
C ALA A 62 -8.93 -5.51 18.88
N VAL A 63 -9.80 -6.50 19.04
CA VAL A 63 -11.25 -6.35 19.00
C VAL A 63 -11.87 -6.92 20.28
N LEU A 64 -12.74 -6.15 20.93
CA LEU A 64 -13.52 -6.61 22.09
C LEU A 64 -14.95 -6.96 21.68
N PHE A 65 -15.48 -8.08 22.18
CA PHE A 65 -16.84 -8.56 21.89
C PHE A 65 -17.45 -9.30 23.10
N GLU A 66 -18.78 -9.41 23.13
CA GLU A 66 -19.53 -10.07 24.20
C GLU A 66 -20.08 -11.44 23.75
N VAL A 67 -19.90 -12.47 24.58
CA VAL A 67 -20.49 -13.81 24.42
C VAL A 67 -21.64 -13.95 25.41
N LYS A 68 -22.87 -14.10 24.91
CA LYS A 68 -24.10 -14.19 25.70
C LYS A 68 -24.48 -15.63 26.03
N GLU A 69 -25.04 -15.83 27.22
CA GLU A 69 -25.43 -17.15 27.72
C GLU A 69 -26.55 -17.78 26.86
N GLY A 70 -26.39 -19.05 26.51
CA GLY A 70 -27.44 -19.84 25.83
C GLY A 70 -27.74 -19.40 24.40
N GLN A 71 -26.90 -18.54 23.80
CA GLN A 71 -27.00 -18.10 22.41
C GLN A 71 -25.85 -18.69 21.57
N ALA A 72 -26.10 -18.86 20.27
CA ALA A 72 -25.06 -19.07 19.29
C ALA A 72 -24.47 -17.70 18.91
N ASN A 73 -23.30 -17.37 19.47
CA ASN A 73 -22.66 -16.08 19.27
C ASN A 73 -21.87 -16.12 17.95
N THR A 74 -22.21 -15.27 16.98
CA THR A 74 -21.48 -15.15 15.72
C THR A 74 -20.77 -13.79 15.67
N VAL A 75 -19.46 -13.82 15.47
CA VAL A 75 -18.59 -12.63 15.43
C VAL A 75 -17.83 -12.65 14.11
N SER A 76 -18.30 -11.88 13.12
CA SER A 76 -17.64 -11.74 11.82
C SER A 76 -16.96 -10.39 11.73
N LEU A 77 -15.64 -10.37 11.75
CA LEU A 77 -14.91 -9.10 11.77
C LEU A 77 -14.93 -8.40 10.40
N PRO A 78 -14.97 -7.05 10.37
CA PRO A 78 -14.83 -6.31 9.13
C PRO A 78 -13.42 -6.47 8.57
N THR A 79 -13.18 -5.91 7.39
CA THR A 79 -11.85 -5.91 6.78
C THR A 79 -10.78 -5.36 7.73
N PHE A 80 -9.57 -5.89 7.66
CA PHE A 80 -8.43 -5.46 8.46
C PHE A 80 -8.14 -3.99 8.21
N MET A 81 -8.30 -3.52 6.97
CA MET A 81 -8.21 -2.09 6.65
C MET A 81 -9.22 -1.25 7.45
N ALA A 82 -10.47 -1.70 7.56
CA ALA A 82 -11.47 -0.99 8.36
C ALA A 82 -11.06 -0.93 9.83
N LEU A 83 -10.54 -2.03 10.38
CA LEU A 83 -10.01 -2.09 11.76
C LEU A 83 -8.82 -1.13 11.96
N ALA A 84 -7.82 -1.19 11.08
CA ALA A 84 -6.61 -0.36 11.16
C ALA A 84 -6.89 1.15 10.99
N SER A 85 -8.00 1.50 10.32
CA SER A 85 -8.35 2.90 10.07
C SER A 85 -8.92 3.65 11.28
N GLY A 86 -9.15 2.98 12.42
CA GLY A 86 -9.71 3.54 13.65
C GLY A 86 -8.76 4.44 14.46
N GLY A 87 -7.48 4.54 14.08
CA GLY A 87 -6.48 5.41 14.72
C GLY A 87 -6.01 4.93 16.10
N GLY A 88 -6.63 3.89 16.66
CA GLY A 88 -6.16 3.15 17.83
C GLY A 88 -6.11 1.66 17.53
N ASN A 89 -5.25 0.92 18.23
CA ASN A 89 -5.08 -0.53 18.03
C ASN A 89 -6.23 -1.35 18.63
N THR A 90 -7.32 -0.73 19.09
CA THR A 90 -8.44 -1.41 19.75
C THR A 90 -9.78 -0.92 19.18
N SER A 91 -10.63 -1.83 18.74
CA SER A 91 -12.00 -1.58 18.26
C SER A 91 -13.03 -2.35 19.10
N PHE A 92 -14.24 -1.80 19.27
CA PHE A 92 -15.34 -2.49 19.94
C PHE A 92 -16.30 -3.07 18.90
N TYR A 93 -16.65 -4.36 19.02
CA TYR A 93 -17.57 -5.03 18.11
C TYR A 93 -18.86 -5.40 18.83
N ASP A 94 -19.98 -4.82 18.40
CA ASP A 94 -21.30 -5.18 18.91
C ASP A 94 -21.81 -6.43 18.17
N THR A 95 -21.96 -7.53 18.91
CA THR A 95 -22.43 -8.80 18.39
C THR A 95 -23.90 -8.78 17.96
N THR A 96 -24.68 -7.81 18.45
CA THR A 96 -26.10 -7.66 18.14
C THR A 96 -26.32 -6.90 16.83
N THR A 97 -25.55 -5.83 16.63
CA THR A 97 -25.66 -5.00 15.41
C THR A 97 -24.65 -5.38 14.33
N GLN A 98 -23.72 -6.30 14.62
CA GLN A 98 -22.61 -6.70 13.75
C GLN A 98 -21.77 -5.51 13.26
N ARG A 99 -21.59 -4.50 14.13
CA ARG A 99 -20.89 -3.26 13.80
C ARG A 99 -19.68 -3.06 14.69
N ALA A 100 -18.55 -2.74 14.05
CA ALA A 100 -17.39 -2.20 14.74
C ALA A 100 -17.63 -0.71 15.03
N THR A 101 -17.51 -0.32 16.30
CA THR A 101 -17.61 1.07 16.76
C THR A 101 -16.29 1.51 17.37
N ALA A 102 -15.87 2.73 17.02
CA ALA A 102 -14.66 3.35 17.57
C ALA A 102 -14.92 4.03 18.93
N GLN A 103 -16.17 4.08 19.39
CA GLN A 103 -16.56 4.65 20.68
C GLN A 103 -16.88 3.54 21.67
N VAL A 104 -16.24 3.59 22.83
CA VAL A 104 -16.54 2.77 24.01
C VAL A 104 -18.03 2.95 24.36
N PRO A 105 -18.87 1.90 24.35
CA PRO A 105 -20.18 1.96 24.98
C PRO A 105 -19.97 2.24 26.48
N MET A 106 -20.44 3.40 26.95
CA MET A 106 -20.00 3.97 28.23
C MET A 106 -20.43 3.15 29.46
N THR A 107 -19.47 2.99 30.37
CA THR A 107 -19.56 2.77 31.84
C THR A 107 -19.96 1.41 32.44
N GLU A 108 -20.87 0.61 31.88
CA GLU A 108 -21.29 -0.65 32.56
C GLU A 108 -20.43 -1.88 32.20
N LEU A 109 -19.85 -1.93 30.99
CA LEU A 109 -19.02 -3.07 30.55
C LEU A 109 -17.58 -3.06 31.11
N LEU A 110 -17.00 -1.87 31.33
CA LEU A 110 -15.61 -1.74 31.79
C LEU A 110 -15.45 -1.98 33.30
N SER A 111 -16.51 -1.75 34.08
CA SER A 111 -16.52 -2.01 35.52
C SER A 111 -16.76 -3.48 35.86
N SER A 112 -17.52 -4.19 35.03
CA SER A 112 -17.83 -5.63 35.19
C SER A 112 -16.72 -6.57 34.68
N ALA A 113 -15.86 -6.12 33.75
CA ALA A 113 -14.79 -6.92 33.17
C ALA A 113 -13.44 -6.85 33.91
N GLY A 114 -13.29 -6.04 34.97
CA GLY A 114 -12.02 -5.93 35.72
C GLY A 114 -10.83 -5.32 34.95
N ILE A 115 -11.05 -4.83 33.73
CA ILE A 115 -10.00 -4.36 32.80
C ILE A 115 -9.33 -3.04 33.28
N ILE A 116 -9.91 -2.36 34.28
CA ILE A 116 -9.40 -1.07 34.75
C ILE A 116 -8.13 -1.22 35.64
N ASP A 117 -7.86 -2.38 36.24
CA ASP A 117 -6.80 -2.48 37.26
C ASP A 117 -5.40 -2.89 36.74
N GLU A 118 -5.28 -3.34 35.48
CA GLU A 118 -4.00 -3.77 34.88
C GLU A 118 -3.26 -2.69 34.07
N PHE A 119 -3.86 -1.53 33.82
CA PHE A 119 -3.16 -0.37 33.20
C PHE A 119 -2.46 0.53 34.23
N LYS A 120 -1.90 -0.04 35.30
CA LYS A 120 -0.94 0.67 36.16
C LYS A 120 0.40 0.76 35.44
N LEU A 121 0.51 1.79 34.58
CA LEU A 121 1.79 2.32 34.15
C LEU A 121 2.67 2.54 35.38
N SER A 122 3.78 1.82 35.45
CA SER A 122 4.76 1.97 36.52
C SER A 122 5.35 3.38 36.46
N PRO A 123 5.26 4.20 37.53
CA PRO A 123 5.86 5.51 37.56
C PRO A 123 7.34 5.35 37.93
N SER A 124 8.18 5.08 36.94
CA SER A 124 9.62 5.09 37.13
C SER A 124 10.31 5.75 35.94
N GLU A 125 11.01 6.85 36.26
CA GLU A 125 11.95 7.60 35.44
C GLU A 125 11.37 8.63 34.46
N THR A 126 10.82 9.71 35.04
CA THR A 126 10.72 11.03 34.40
C THR A 126 12.14 11.57 34.13
N ARG A 127 12.81 11.06 33.10
CA ARG A 127 13.83 11.85 32.40
C ARG A 127 13.10 12.95 31.65
N SER A 128 13.59 14.18 31.79
CA SER A 128 13.12 15.35 31.07
C SER A 128 13.19 15.11 29.57
N PHE A 129 12.07 14.66 28.99
CA PHE A 129 11.91 14.64 27.54
C PHE A 129 11.69 16.10 27.11
N GLU A 130 12.64 16.64 26.36
CA GLU A 130 12.32 17.79 25.51
C GLU A 130 11.09 17.40 24.67
N PRO A 131 10.03 18.22 24.62
CA PRO A 131 8.86 17.90 23.82
C PRO A 131 9.30 17.75 22.37
N LEU A 132 9.18 16.52 21.85
CA LEU A 132 9.36 16.21 20.44
C LEU A 132 8.56 17.22 19.62
N ARG A 133 9.24 18.14 18.94
CA ARG A 133 8.60 19.09 18.03
C ARG A 133 8.07 18.31 16.84
N LEU A 134 6.83 17.82 16.96
CA LEU A 134 6.12 17.16 15.87
C LEU A 134 5.97 18.15 14.73
N ALA A 135 6.57 17.85 13.59
CA ALA A 135 6.39 18.62 12.36
C ALA A 135 5.00 18.32 11.79
N THR A 136 3.99 19.01 12.32
CA THR A 136 2.58 18.87 11.93
C THR A 136 2.20 19.73 10.74
N ALA A 137 3.12 20.56 10.22
CA ALA A 137 2.85 21.42 9.09
C ALA A 137 2.52 20.57 7.85
N PRO A 138 1.40 20.85 7.16
CA PRO A 138 0.99 20.06 6.02
C PRO A 138 1.98 20.20 4.87
N ARG A 139 2.19 19.10 4.13
CA ARG A 139 3.14 19.02 3.01
C ARG A 139 2.43 18.61 1.73
N ARG A 140 2.78 19.18 0.59
CA ARG A 140 2.28 18.67 -0.70
C ARG A 140 2.84 17.29 -1.01
N ILE A 141 1.98 16.45 -1.57
CA ILE A 141 2.34 15.14 -2.12
C ILE A 141 1.83 15.04 -3.56
N SER A 142 2.63 14.42 -4.42
CA SER A 142 2.17 13.89 -5.70
C SER A 142 2.64 12.45 -5.88
N VAL A 143 1.78 11.65 -6.50
CA VAL A 143 2.03 10.26 -6.84
C VAL A 143 1.81 10.07 -8.32
N ALA A 144 2.75 9.43 -8.99
CA ALA A 144 2.70 9.21 -10.43
C ALA A 144 3.20 7.82 -10.81
N LEU A 145 2.66 7.31 -11.91
CA LEU A 145 3.11 6.08 -12.55
C LEU A 145 3.90 6.42 -13.81
N SER A 146 4.91 5.62 -14.10
CA SER A 146 5.66 5.69 -15.35
C SER A 146 5.93 4.28 -15.86
N GLN A 147 6.03 4.13 -17.18
CA GLN A 147 6.26 2.86 -17.84
C GLN A 147 7.53 2.96 -18.68
N GLU A 148 8.38 1.94 -18.59
CA GLU A 148 9.59 1.85 -19.39
C GLU A 148 9.25 1.52 -20.85
N ALA A 149 9.86 2.25 -21.79
CA ALA A 149 9.64 2.02 -23.20
C ALA A 149 10.26 0.69 -23.66
N PRO A 150 9.62 -0.03 -24.60
CA PRO A 150 10.14 -1.31 -25.08
C PRO A 150 11.55 -1.19 -25.64
N GLY A 151 12.46 -2.05 -25.19
CA GLY A 151 13.81 -2.18 -25.73
C GLY A 151 14.78 -1.04 -25.36
N SER A 152 14.34 -0.03 -24.59
CA SER A 152 15.19 1.06 -24.14
C SER A 152 15.16 1.15 -22.62
N ARG A 153 16.30 0.86 -22.01
CA ARG A 153 16.38 0.73 -20.56
C ARG A 153 16.52 2.07 -19.86
N GLU A 154 15.88 2.18 -18.70
CA GLU A 154 15.71 3.41 -17.91
C GLU A 154 15.00 4.54 -18.68
N SER A 155 14.29 4.21 -19.77
CA SER A 155 13.52 5.16 -20.57
C SER A 155 12.05 5.18 -20.13
N TYR A 156 11.78 5.92 -19.06
CA TYR A 156 10.44 5.98 -18.49
C TYR A 156 9.62 7.12 -19.10
N GLY A 157 8.45 6.77 -19.62
CA GLY A 157 7.41 7.71 -20.07
C GLY A 157 6.12 7.58 -19.28
N PRO A 158 5.05 8.29 -19.69
CA PRO A 158 3.72 8.16 -19.11
C PRO A 158 3.22 6.72 -19.11
N TYR A 159 2.59 6.30 -18.01
CA TYR A 159 1.95 5.00 -17.88
C TYR A 159 0.70 4.92 -18.76
N GLN A 160 0.58 3.83 -19.53
CA GLN A 160 -0.51 3.63 -20.50
C GLN A 160 -1.59 2.66 -20.02
N GLY A 161 -1.37 1.98 -18.88
CA GLY A 161 -2.33 1.01 -18.36
C GLY A 161 -3.49 1.64 -17.58
N SER A 162 -4.49 0.81 -17.27
CA SER A 162 -5.62 1.18 -16.43
C SER A 162 -5.23 1.17 -14.95
N HIS A 163 -5.83 2.09 -14.19
CA HIS A 163 -5.71 2.15 -12.74
C HIS A 163 -7.03 2.63 -12.12
N ARG A 164 -7.30 2.20 -10.88
CA ARG A 164 -8.41 2.65 -10.05
C ARG A 164 -7.84 3.30 -8.79
N LEU A 165 -8.47 4.37 -8.33
CA LEU A 165 -8.07 5.07 -7.12
C LEU A 165 -9.23 5.10 -6.13
N GLU A 166 -8.90 4.78 -4.88
CA GLU A 166 -9.80 4.88 -3.74
C GLU A 166 -9.11 5.68 -2.63
N LEU A 167 -9.82 6.65 -2.07
CA LEU A 167 -9.31 7.48 -0.98
C LEU A 167 -10.10 7.16 0.29
N ALA A 168 -9.41 6.63 1.29
CA ALA A 168 -9.91 6.53 2.65
C ALA A 168 -9.34 7.69 3.48
N VAL A 169 -9.99 8.04 4.60
CA VAL A 169 -9.64 9.18 5.47
C VAL A 169 -8.13 9.24 5.81
N ASN A 170 -7.49 8.08 5.95
CA ASN A 170 -6.07 7.96 6.36
C ASN A 170 -5.21 7.19 5.35
N ALA A 171 -5.71 6.86 4.15
CA ALA A 171 -4.95 6.04 3.21
C ALA A 171 -5.36 6.31 1.75
N LEU A 172 -4.37 6.26 0.86
CA LEU A 172 -4.56 6.27 -0.58
C LEU A 172 -4.34 4.85 -1.11
N ARG A 173 -5.35 4.28 -1.78
CA ARG A 173 -5.27 2.98 -2.44
C ARG A 173 -5.36 3.14 -3.95
N ILE A 174 -4.43 2.51 -4.65
CA ILE A 174 -4.36 2.49 -6.10
C ILE A 174 -4.37 1.03 -6.53
N GLU A 175 -5.26 0.66 -7.43
CA GLU A 175 -5.31 -0.67 -8.01
C GLU A 175 -4.91 -0.61 -9.49
N LEU A 176 -3.97 -1.44 -9.89
CA LEU A 176 -3.47 -1.57 -11.25
C LEU A 176 -3.93 -2.90 -11.82
N HIS A 177 -4.63 -2.85 -12.94
CA HIS A 177 -5.04 -4.06 -13.65
C HIS A 177 -4.03 -4.41 -14.73
N ARG A 178 -3.63 -5.68 -14.78
CA ARG A 178 -2.83 -6.23 -15.88
C ARG A 178 -3.79 -6.63 -17.00
N SER A 179 -3.64 -6.03 -18.19
CA SER A 179 -4.36 -6.50 -19.37
C SER A 179 -3.84 -7.88 -19.79
N GLU A 180 -4.72 -8.86 -19.86
CA GLU A 180 -4.41 -10.24 -20.28
C GLU A 180 -3.86 -10.31 -21.72
N GLN A 181 -4.19 -9.34 -22.57
CA GLN A 181 -3.83 -9.34 -24.00
C GLN A 181 -2.63 -8.44 -24.35
N GLY A 182 -2.04 -7.72 -23.39
CA GLY A 182 -1.14 -6.61 -23.72
C GLY A 182 0.11 -6.42 -22.85
N PHE A 183 0.24 -7.08 -21.70
CA PHE A 183 1.40 -6.82 -20.84
C PHE A 183 2.65 -7.54 -21.34
N LYS A 184 3.62 -6.78 -21.87
CA LYS A 184 4.95 -7.30 -22.22
C LYS A 184 5.85 -7.19 -20.98
N PRO A 185 6.40 -8.30 -20.44
CA PRO A 185 7.21 -8.31 -19.21
C PRO A 185 8.37 -7.29 -19.17
N ARG A 186 8.87 -6.87 -20.35
CA ARG A 186 9.96 -5.89 -20.49
C ARG A 186 9.54 -4.43 -20.28
N GLU A 187 8.26 -4.13 -20.13
CA GLU A 187 7.74 -2.77 -19.94
C GLU A 187 7.50 -2.51 -18.45
N ARG A 188 8.59 -2.29 -17.70
CA ARG A 188 8.53 -2.15 -16.24
C ARG A 188 7.73 -0.92 -15.83
N VAL A 189 6.85 -1.09 -14.85
CA VAL A 189 6.09 0.00 -14.23
C VAL A 189 6.82 0.50 -12.99
N ARG A 190 6.86 1.83 -12.82
CA ARG A 190 7.50 2.49 -11.70
C ARG A 190 6.55 3.51 -11.05
N LEU A 191 6.39 3.37 -9.75
CA LEU A 191 5.73 4.36 -8.89
C LEU A 191 6.74 5.44 -8.51
N SER A 192 6.33 6.70 -8.56
CA SER A 192 7.07 7.84 -8.01
C SER A 192 6.18 8.58 -7.01
N SER A 193 6.71 8.82 -5.81
CA SER A 193 6.09 9.67 -4.80
C SER A 193 6.99 10.86 -4.51
N SER A 194 6.42 12.05 -4.41
CA SER A 194 7.14 13.29 -4.16
C SER A 194 6.51 14.04 -2.99
N ILE A 195 7.25 14.18 -1.89
CA ILE A 195 6.82 14.90 -0.69
C ILE A 195 7.58 16.21 -0.58
N GLU A 196 6.86 17.32 -0.44
CA GLU A 196 7.41 18.66 -0.33
C GLU A 196 8.43 18.78 0.81
N SER A 197 9.59 19.36 0.49
CA SER A 197 10.73 19.56 1.39
C SER A 197 11.16 18.29 2.13
N ASP A 198 10.94 17.12 1.53
CA ASP A 198 11.45 15.86 2.07
C ASP A 198 12.14 14.99 1.03
N ARG A 199 11.41 14.44 0.04
CA ARG A 199 12.02 13.46 -0.87
C ARG A 199 11.24 13.27 -2.17
N ILE A 200 11.93 12.65 -3.13
CA ILE A 200 11.30 11.93 -4.23
C ILE A 200 11.72 10.48 -4.10
N GLU A 201 10.75 9.59 -3.92
CA GLU A 201 10.93 8.16 -3.71
C GLU A 201 10.36 7.39 -4.90
N ARG A 202 11.04 6.33 -5.31
CA ARG A 202 10.69 5.51 -6.47
C ARG A 202 10.76 4.04 -6.11
N CYS A 203 9.85 3.25 -6.64
CA CYS A 203 9.89 1.80 -6.56
C CYS A 203 9.34 1.20 -7.85
N LEU A 204 9.85 0.02 -8.22
CA LEU A 204 9.26 -0.75 -9.29
C LEU A 204 7.98 -1.41 -8.77
N VAL A 205 6.97 -1.49 -9.63
CA VAL A 205 5.67 -2.07 -9.29
C VAL A 205 5.57 -3.43 -9.98
N PRO A 206 5.56 -4.55 -9.22
CA PRO A 206 5.23 -5.85 -9.78
C PRO A 206 3.86 -5.80 -10.44
N MET A 207 3.70 -6.38 -11.63
CA MET A 207 2.42 -6.38 -12.36
C MET A 207 1.85 -7.80 -12.32
N TYR A 208 1.45 -8.24 -11.13
CA TYR A 208 0.94 -9.60 -10.91
C TYR A 208 -0.26 -9.92 -11.81
N LEU A 209 -0.40 -11.21 -12.16
CA LEU A 209 -1.62 -11.73 -12.76
C LEU A 209 -2.79 -11.52 -11.77
N GLY A 210 -3.93 -11.04 -12.28
CA GLY A 210 -5.05 -10.60 -11.44
C GLY A 210 -4.95 -9.17 -10.88
N GLY A 211 -3.79 -8.51 -11.03
CA GLY A 211 -3.61 -7.10 -10.69
C GLY A 211 -2.82 -6.84 -9.40
N THR A 212 -2.51 -5.57 -9.17
CA THR A 212 -1.65 -5.12 -8.07
C THR A 212 -2.27 -3.93 -7.36
N THR A 213 -2.31 -3.97 -6.03
CA THR A 213 -2.71 -2.85 -5.17
C THR A 213 -1.49 -2.16 -4.58
N ILE A 214 -1.50 -0.83 -4.61
CA ILE A 214 -0.56 0.05 -3.94
C ILE A 214 -1.33 0.80 -2.86
N GLU A 215 -0.92 0.66 -1.61
CA GLU A 215 -1.48 1.38 -0.47
C GLU A 215 -0.44 2.35 0.09
N MET A 216 -0.86 3.58 0.33
CA MET A 216 -0.02 4.63 0.90
C MET A 216 -0.68 5.20 2.15
N THR A 217 -0.02 5.03 3.29
CA THR A 217 -0.56 5.37 4.61
C THR A 217 0.36 6.39 5.29
N PRO A 218 -0.10 7.63 5.55
CA PRO A 218 0.68 8.63 6.27
C PRO A 218 0.90 8.25 7.73
N SER A 219 2.05 8.62 8.28
CA SER A 219 2.33 8.48 9.71
C SER A 219 1.47 9.44 10.54
N HIS A 220 0.96 8.95 11.66
CA HIS A 220 0.29 9.78 12.68
C HIS A 220 1.26 10.73 13.39
N LEU A 221 2.57 10.46 13.33
CA LEU A 221 3.58 11.23 14.04
C LEU A 221 4.25 12.27 13.15
N PHE A 222 4.46 11.98 11.86
CA PHE A 222 5.26 12.83 10.97
C PHE A 222 4.63 13.00 9.59
N THR A 223 4.44 14.25 9.16
CA THR A 223 3.91 14.61 7.83
C THR A 223 4.84 14.26 6.66
N SER A 224 6.11 13.97 6.95
CA SER A 224 7.11 13.52 5.98
C SER A 224 7.18 12.00 5.85
N ASP A 225 6.45 11.25 6.68
CA ASP A 225 6.56 9.81 6.70
C ASP A 225 5.29 9.15 6.16
N ILE A 226 5.51 8.27 5.18
CA ILE A 226 4.47 7.50 4.50
C ILE A 226 4.97 6.08 4.38
N THR A 227 4.10 5.12 4.66
CA THR A 227 4.33 3.71 4.37
C THR A 227 3.75 3.42 2.99
N ILE A 228 4.51 2.74 2.14
CA ILE A 228 4.06 2.30 0.81
C ILE A 228 4.04 0.78 0.83
N GLN A 229 2.89 0.17 0.54
CA GLN A 229 2.73 -1.26 0.40
C GLN A 229 2.30 -1.61 -1.00
N ILE A 230 3.05 -2.51 -1.66
CA ILE A 230 2.73 -2.99 -3.00
C ILE A 230 2.43 -4.49 -2.90
N MET A 231 1.18 -4.85 -3.13
CA MET A 231 0.65 -6.18 -2.86
C MET A 231 -0.16 -6.67 -4.08
N PRO A 232 -0.21 -7.98 -4.35
CA PRO A 232 -1.13 -8.52 -5.34
C PRO A 232 -2.59 -8.36 -4.89
N VAL A 233 -3.49 -8.27 -5.87
CA VAL A 233 -4.94 -8.33 -5.64
C VAL A 233 -5.32 -9.74 -5.14
N ASP A 234 -4.74 -10.78 -5.74
CA ASP A 234 -4.92 -12.17 -5.32
C ASP A 234 -4.48 -12.39 -3.86
N ILE A 235 -5.38 -12.94 -3.05
CA ILE A 235 -5.17 -13.08 -1.60
C ILE A 235 -4.15 -14.16 -1.24
N ARG A 236 -4.02 -15.23 -2.04
CA ARG A 236 -3.05 -16.31 -1.83
C ARG A 236 -1.64 -15.81 -2.11
N LEU A 237 -1.46 -15.13 -3.25
CA LEU A 237 -0.18 -14.51 -3.60
C LEU A 237 0.16 -13.39 -2.62
N ARG A 238 -0.83 -12.67 -2.08
CA ARG A 238 -0.61 -11.65 -1.02
C ARG A 238 -0.05 -12.29 0.24
N ALA A 239 -0.55 -13.46 0.63
CA ALA A 239 -0.05 -14.21 1.77
C ALA A 239 1.43 -14.59 1.58
N MET A 240 1.80 -15.03 0.37
CA MET A 240 3.20 -15.31 0.00
C MET A 240 4.09 -14.06 0.12
N VAL A 241 3.63 -12.93 -0.45
CA VAL A 241 4.37 -11.65 -0.40
C VAL A 241 4.56 -11.15 1.04
N ARG A 242 3.55 -11.29 1.90
CA ARG A 242 3.68 -10.92 3.33
C ARG A 242 4.61 -11.86 4.09
N ALA A 243 4.53 -13.16 3.84
CA ALA A 243 5.46 -14.14 4.39
C ALA A 243 6.91 -13.84 3.98
N LEU A 244 7.12 -13.40 2.73
CA LEU A 244 8.44 -13.04 2.23
C LEU A 244 9.04 -11.83 2.96
N ALA A 245 8.25 -10.86 3.39
CA ALA A 245 8.77 -9.70 4.10
C ALA A 245 8.98 -9.96 5.59
N ALA A 246 7.97 -10.53 6.26
CA ALA A 246 7.92 -10.56 7.73
C ALA A 246 7.45 -11.90 8.31
N GLY A 247 7.30 -12.94 7.48
CA GLY A 247 6.85 -14.24 7.95
C GLY A 247 7.84 -14.89 8.90
N THR A 248 7.29 -15.59 9.88
CA THR A 248 7.96 -16.63 10.66
C THR A 248 7.92 -17.96 9.90
N VAL A 249 8.72 -18.94 10.33
CA VAL A 249 8.67 -20.30 9.79
C VAL A 249 7.27 -20.92 9.92
N ALA A 250 6.56 -20.63 11.02
CA ALA A 250 5.20 -21.13 11.24
C ALA A 250 4.20 -20.50 10.26
N GLU A 251 4.29 -19.20 10.02
CA GLU A 251 3.44 -18.51 9.03
C GLU A 251 3.78 -18.97 7.61
N ALA A 252 5.06 -19.18 7.27
CA ALA A 252 5.46 -19.72 5.99
C ALA A 252 4.87 -21.13 5.76
N LYS A 253 4.86 -22.00 6.78
CA LYS A 253 4.21 -23.32 6.72
C LYS A 253 2.69 -23.21 6.53
N ALA A 254 2.05 -22.26 7.22
CA ALA A 254 0.61 -22.03 7.07
C ALA A 254 0.25 -21.50 5.67
N VAL A 255 1.03 -20.54 5.14
CA VAL A 255 0.88 -20.05 3.77
C VAL A 255 1.04 -21.19 2.78
N LYS A 256 2.09 -21.99 2.94
CA LYS A 256 2.35 -23.18 2.11
C LYS A 256 1.11 -24.07 2.05
N ALA A 257 0.58 -24.47 3.20
CA ALA A 257 -0.60 -25.34 3.30
C ALA A 257 -1.87 -24.71 2.70
N SER A 258 -2.01 -23.38 2.76
CA SER A 258 -3.16 -22.66 2.18
C SER A 258 -3.08 -22.42 0.66
N VAL A 259 -1.87 -22.51 0.10
CA VAL A 259 -1.64 -22.34 -1.34
C VAL A 259 -1.67 -23.70 -2.06
N GLU A 260 -1.32 -24.78 -1.36
CA GLU A 260 -1.49 -26.17 -1.82
C GLU A 260 -3.00 -26.49 -1.89
N SER A 261 -3.57 -26.57 -3.10
CA SER A 261 -4.95 -27.08 -3.25
C SER A 261 -5.02 -28.51 -2.71
N LYS A 262 -6.10 -28.87 -2.00
CA LYS A 262 -6.33 -30.24 -1.49
C LYS A 262 -6.24 -31.35 -2.55
N ASP A 263 -6.38 -31.00 -3.84
CA ASP A 263 -6.35 -31.92 -4.98
C ASP A 263 -4.99 -32.05 -5.69
N ALA A 264 -3.98 -31.24 -5.32
CA ALA A 264 -2.64 -31.27 -5.93
C ALA A 264 -1.59 -31.74 -4.92
N ALA A 265 -1.00 -32.91 -5.18
CA ALA A 265 -0.04 -33.57 -4.29
C ALA A 265 1.34 -32.86 -4.16
N SER A 266 1.49 -31.63 -4.68
CA SER A 266 2.68 -30.80 -4.51
C SER A 266 2.39 -29.34 -4.89
N ILE A 267 3.14 -28.40 -4.31
CA ILE A 267 3.23 -27.05 -4.85
C ILE A 267 3.91 -27.16 -6.20
N VAL A 268 3.14 -26.99 -7.27
CA VAL A 268 3.73 -26.65 -8.54
C VAL A 268 4.20 -25.20 -8.41
N PRO A 269 5.51 -24.92 -8.46
CA PRO A 269 5.99 -23.55 -8.46
C PRO A 269 5.30 -22.81 -9.62
N PRO A 270 4.84 -21.57 -9.42
CA PRO A 270 4.15 -20.84 -10.48
C PRO A 270 5.04 -20.81 -11.73
N ALA A 271 4.45 -21.13 -12.87
CA ALA A 271 5.17 -21.17 -14.13
C ALA A 271 5.70 -19.76 -14.44
N PRO A 272 7.02 -19.58 -14.58
CA PRO A 272 7.60 -18.26 -14.87
C PRO A 272 7.05 -17.58 -16.12
N SER A 273 6.51 -18.36 -17.07
CA SER A 273 5.84 -17.88 -18.27
C SER A 273 4.55 -17.11 -18.01
N ASP A 274 3.83 -17.47 -16.95
CA ASP A 274 2.47 -16.99 -16.70
C ASP A 274 2.51 -15.71 -15.85
N ASP A 275 3.23 -15.79 -14.74
CA ASP A 275 3.47 -14.68 -13.82
C ASP A 275 4.94 -14.68 -13.32
N PRO A 276 5.83 -13.93 -13.99
CA PRO A 276 7.23 -13.86 -13.59
C PRO A 276 7.43 -13.23 -12.20
N TRP A 277 6.51 -12.36 -11.73
CA TRP A 277 6.62 -11.78 -10.38
C TRP A 277 6.24 -12.80 -9.31
N ALA A 278 5.17 -13.56 -9.52
CA ALA A 278 4.81 -14.66 -8.62
C ALA A 278 5.94 -15.71 -8.54
N ALA A 279 6.56 -16.03 -9.67
CA ALA A 279 7.73 -16.91 -9.72
C ALA A 279 8.92 -16.35 -8.94
N MET A 280 9.24 -15.06 -9.07
CA MET A 280 10.28 -14.42 -8.27
C MET A 280 9.97 -14.47 -6.76
N VAL A 281 8.72 -14.19 -6.34
CA VAL A 281 8.31 -14.30 -4.92
C VAL A 281 8.49 -15.73 -4.40
N TYR A 282 8.05 -16.74 -5.18
CA TYR A 282 8.23 -18.13 -4.81
C TYR A 282 9.71 -18.49 -4.65
N GLY A 283 10.55 -18.11 -5.62
CA GLY A 283 11.98 -18.36 -5.56
C GLY A 283 12.63 -17.74 -4.33
N LEU A 284 12.28 -16.48 -4.01
CA LEU A 284 12.79 -15.79 -2.83
C LEU A 284 12.29 -16.41 -1.51
N LEU A 285 11.04 -16.86 -1.45
CA LEU A 285 10.50 -17.60 -0.30
C LEU A 285 11.25 -18.90 -0.05
N THR A 286 11.59 -19.64 -1.11
CA THR A 286 12.41 -20.86 -1.00
C THR A 286 13.81 -20.57 -0.49
N LEU A 287 14.39 -19.43 -0.88
CA LEU A 287 15.69 -19.03 -0.35
C LEU A 287 15.61 -18.67 1.13
N ARG A 288 14.56 -17.95 1.53
CA ARG A 288 14.32 -17.50 2.92
C ARG A 288 13.93 -18.63 3.87
N PHE A 289 13.09 -19.58 3.42
CA PHE A 289 12.56 -20.69 4.22
C PHE A 289 12.81 -22.05 3.54
N PRO A 290 14.07 -22.48 3.40
CA PRO A 290 14.43 -23.72 2.71
C PRO A 290 13.89 -24.99 3.39
N GLU A 291 13.56 -24.93 4.68
CA GLU A 291 12.94 -26.01 5.43
C GLU A 291 11.42 -26.14 5.19
N VAL A 292 10.82 -25.12 4.58
CA VAL A 292 9.37 -25.07 4.28
C VAL A 292 9.13 -25.36 2.81
N PHE A 293 9.84 -24.69 1.91
CA PHE A 293 9.68 -24.84 0.46
C PHE A 293 10.76 -25.75 -0.13
N PRO A 294 10.42 -26.59 -1.12
CA PRO A 294 11.39 -27.50 -1.73
C PRO A 294 12.52 -26.74 -2.44
N LEU A 295 13.71 -27.34 -2.50
CA LEU A 295 14.83 -26.80 -3.27
C LEU A 295 14.42 -26.56 -4.73
N LEU A 296 14.81 -25.42 -5.28
CA LEU A 296 14.52 -25.08 -6.67
C LEU A 296 15.36 -25.91 -7.62
N GLU A 297 14.71 -26.58 -8.57
CA GLU A 297 15.41 -27.30 -9.62
C GLU A 297 16.19 -26.34 -10.55
N ASP A 298 17.32 -26.82 -11.06
CA ASP A 298 18.17 -26.06 -11.99
C ASP A 298 17.41 -25.69 -13.28
N THR A 299 16.54 -26.58 -13.75
CA THR A 299 15.64 -26.37 -14.90
C THR A 299 14.68 -25.20 -14.65
N TRP A 300 14.03 -25.16 -13.49
CA TRP A 300 13.09 -24.11 -13.12
C TRP A 300 13.76 -22.74 -13.03
N THR A 301 14.95 -22.66 -12.41
CA THR A 301 15.67 -21.38 -12.30
C THR A 301 16.22 -20.87 -13.64
N ARG A 302 16.51 -21.77 -14.59
CA ARG A 302 16.82 -21.39 -15.99
C ARG A 302 15.58 -20.87 -16.71
N ASP A 303 14.44 -21.52 -16.53
CA ASP A 303 13.16 -21.08 -17.09
C ASP A 303 12.72 -19.71 -16.53
N LEU A 304 12.97 -19.47 -15.24
CA LEU A 304 12.80 -18.17 -14.62
C LEU A 304 13.63 -17.10 -15.34
N LEU A 305 14.90 -17.37 -15.66
CA LEU A 305 15.74 -16.40 -16.38
C LEU A 305 15.30 -16.19 -17.83
N LEU A 306 14.73 -17.22 -18.48
CA LEU A 306 14.19 -17.07 -19.83
C LEU A 306 13.05 -16.05 -19.88
N HIS A 307 12.18 -16.06 -18.87
CA HIS A 307 10.98 -15.21 -18.81
C HIS A 307 11.16 -13.91 -18.00
N ALA A 308 12.06 -13.91 -17.02
CA ALA A 308 12.28 -12.85 -16.04
C ALA A 308 13.73 -12.36 -15.97
N GLY A 309 14.61 -12.73 -16.91
CA GLY A 309 16.02 -12.26 -16.93
C GLY A 309 16.19 -10.74 -17.13
N TRP A 310 15.11 -10.01 -17.35
CA TRP A 310 15.10 -8.54 -17.32
C TRP A 310 14.99 -7.97 -15.90
N ALA A 311 14.64 -8.80 -14.90
CA ALA A 311 14.45 -8.44 -13.51
C ALA A 311 15.70 -8.75 -12.68
N PHE A 312 16.03 -7.83 -11.77
CA PHE A 312 17.14 -8.01 -10.82
C PHE A 312 16.95 -9.27 -9.97
N ASP A 313 15.74 -9.45 -9.44
CA ASP A 313 15.39 -10.50 -8.48
C ASP A 313 15.56 -11.92 -9.05
N ALA A 314 15.28 -12.12 -10.34
CA ALA A 314 15.48 -13.41 -11.01
C ALA A 314 16.96 -13.82 -11.04
N HIS A 315 17.86 -12.85 -11.24
CA HIS A 315 19.31 -13.08 -11.18
C HIS A 315 19.80 -13.38 -9.77
N ILE A 316 19.21 -12.75 -8.74
CA ILE A 316 19.49 -13.06 -7.34
C ILE A 316 19.10 -14.50 -7.01
N VAL A 317 17.89 -14.90 -7.40
CA VAL A 317 17.41 -16.27 -7.18
C VAL A 317 18.39 -17.28 -7.79
N ARG A 318 18.80 -17.06 -9.05
CA ARG A 318 19.77 -17.93 -9.73
C ARG A 318 21.13 -17.96 -9.03
N ALA A 319 21.67 -16.80 -8.65
CA ALA A 319 22.98 -16.71 -8.00
C ALA A 319 22.99 -17.50 -6.67
N CYS A 320 21.97 -17.33 -5.84
CA CYS A 320 21.84 -18.09 -4.59
C CYS A 320 21.73 -19.59 -4.83
N CYS A 321 20.93 -20.03 -5.81
CA CYS A 321 20.80 -21.45 -6.15
C CYS A 321 22.14 -22.07 -6.59
N ILE A 322 22.91 -21.36 -7.42
CA ILE A 322 24.24 -21.81 -7.85
C ILE A 322 25.15 -22.01 -6.63
N LEU A 323 25.24 -21.02 -5.74
CA LEU A 323 26.08 -21.10 -4.55
C LEU A 323 25.65 -22.23 -3.61
N ARG A 324 24.34 -22.42 -3.40
CA ARG A 324 23.79 -23.48 -2.54
C ARG A 324 23.96 -24.89 -3.12
N SER A 325 23.99 -25.02 -4.45
CA SER A 325 24.17 -26.30 -5.14
C SER A 325 25.62 -26.76 -5.23
N ALA A 326 26.57 -25.89 -4.87
CA ALA A 326 28.00 -26.23 -4.89
C ALA A 326 28.30 -27.34 -3.88
N THR A 327 29.12 -28.31 -4.29
CA THR A 327 29.60 -29.36 -3.40
C THR A 327 30.65 -28.80 -2.42
N GLU A 328 31.10 -29.63 -1.48
CA GLU A 328 32.21 -29.28 -0.58
C GLU A 328 33.58 -29.27 -1.30
N TYR A 329 33.65 -29.70 -2.57
CA TYR A 329 34.89 -29.69 -3.33
C TYR A 329 35.29 -28.26 -3.74
N HIS A 330 36.57 -27.94 -3.53
CA HIS A 330 37.12 -26.60 -3.76
C HIS A 330 36.87 -26.07 -5.19
N ASP A 331 37.11 -26.89 -6.22
CA ASP A 331 36.96 -26.48 -7.61
C ASP A 331 35.49 -26.18 -7.97
N ASP A 332 34.55 -26.94 -7.40
CA ASP A 332 33.11 -26.70 -7.56
C ASP A 332 32.68 -25.41 -6.86
N GLN A 333 33.23 -25.11 -5.68
CA GLN A 333 32.98 -23.85 -4.97
C GLN A 333 33.51 -22.65 -5.74
N VAL A 334 34.73 -22.74 -6.30
CA VAL A 334 35.30 -21.69 -7.16
C VAL A 334 34.40 -21.49 -8.40
N ALA A 335 34.02 -22.56 -9.09
CA ALA A 335 33.18 -22.49 -10.28
C ALA A 335 31.81 -21.86 -9.98
N ALA A 336 31.18 -22.28 -8.87
CA ALA A 336 29.91 -21.72 -8.41
C ALA A 336 30.03 -20.23 -8.07
N ALA A 337 31.09 -19.82 -7.38
CA ALA A 337 31.33 -18.43 -7.03
C ALA A 337 31.55 -17.54 -8.28
N VAL A 338 32.30 -18.03 -9.27
CA VAL A 338 32.48 -17.34 -10.56
C VAL A 338 31.16 -17.21 -11.33
N ALA A 339 30.35 -18.28 -11.36
CA ALA A 339 29.05 -18.27 -12.02
C ALA A 339 28.05 -17.34 -11.31
N ALA A 340 28.02 -17.36 -9.98
CA ALA A 340 27.21 -16.45 -9.17
C ALA A 340 27.61 -14.99 -9.39
N ALA A 341 28.91 -14.65 -9.42
CA ALA A 341 29.39 -13.31 -9.70
C ALA A 341 28.89 -12.75 -11.04
N LYS A 342 28.81 -13.59 -12.09
CA LYS A 342 28.22 -13.21 -13.39
C LYS A 342 26.73 -12.89 -13.26
N HIS A 343 25.96 -13.67 -12.50
CA HIS A 343 24.55 -13.37 -12.27
C HIS A 343 24.35 -12.11 -11.43
N LEU A 344 25.20 -11.84 -10.44
CA LEU A 344 25.18 -10.60 -9.66
C LEU A 344 25.48 -9.37 -10.54
N GLU A 345 26.43 -9.49 -11.47
CA GLU A 345 26.68 -8.46 -12.48
C GLU A 345 25.45 -8.25 -13.37
N MET A 346 24.83 -9.33 -13.84
CA MET A 346 23.60 -9.24 -14.62
C MET A 346 22.42 -8.66 -13.83
N ALA A 347 22.35 -8.86 -12.51
CA ALA A 347 21.38 -8.20 -11.64
C ALA A 347 21.61 -6.68 -11.63
N GLN A 348 22.85 -6.23 -11.39
CA GLN A 348 23.21 -4.81 -11.49
C GLN A 348 22.97 -4.24 -12.88
N VAL A 349 23.16 -5.05 -13.92
CA VAL A 349 22.70 -4.73 -15.26
C VAL A 349 21.20 -4.57 -15.18
N ALA A 350 20.35 -5.55 -14.88
CA ALA A 350 18.87 -5.44 -14.84
C ALA A 350 18.29 -4.22 -14.08
N GLY A 351 18.94 -3.73 -13.02
CA GLY A 351 18.67 -2.40 -12.44
C GLY A 351 18.25 -2.46 -10.98
N ALA A 352 17.12 -1.83 -10.64
CA ALA A 352 16.59 -1.87 -9.29
C ALA A 352 15.84 -3.20 -9.03
N PRO A 353 15.91 -3.76 -7.81
CA PRO A 353 15.04 -4.85 -7.39
C PRO A 353 13.59 -4.43 -7.25
N TYR A 354 12.70 -5.41 -7.37
CA TYR A 354 11.31 -5.28 -6.92
C TYR A 354 11.20 -5.48 -5.41
N TYR A 355 11.92 -6.45 -4.86
CA TYR A 355 11.79 -6.88 -3.47
C TYR A 355 13.01 -6.47 -2.63
N SER A 356 12.76 -5.95 -1.42
CA SER A 356 13.83 -5.54 -0.48
C SER A 356 14.76 -6.72 -0.15
N TYR A 357 14.19 -7.91 0.03
CA TYR A 357 14.95 -9.13 0.35
C TYR A 357 15.96 -9.51 -0.74
N SER A 358 15.66 -9.25 -2.02
CA SER A 358 16.62 -9.46 -3.10
C SER A 358 17.85 -8.57 -2.97
N ASN A 359 17.66 -7.32 -2.53
CA ASN A 359 18.77 -6.38 -2.29
C ASN A 359 19.60 -6.78 -1.06
N GLU A 360 18.95 -7.31 -0.02
CA GLU A 360 19.63 -7.87 1.16
C GLU A 360 20.52 -9.06 0.74
N LEU A 361 19.96 -10.05 0.03
CA LEU A 361 20.70 -11.20 -0.51
C LEU A 361 21.84 -10.76 -1.44
N PHE A 362 21.62 -9.74 -2.26
CA PHE A 362 22.68 -9.18 -3.12
C PHE A 362 23.84 -8.64 -2.26
N GLY A 363 23.55 -7.84 -1.23
CA GLY A 363 24.54 -7.31 -0.30
C GLY A 363 25.30 -8.39 0.46
N GLU A 364 24.58 -9.39 0.97
CA GLU A 364 25.17 -10.55 1.66
C GLU A 364 26.10 -11.36 0.74
N MET A 365 25.66 -11.66 -0.48
CA MET A 365 26.46 -12.43 -1.43
C MET A 365 27.71 -11.66 -1.86
N ILE A 366 27.61 -10.39 -2.25
CA ILE A 366 28.81 -9.63 -2.65
C ILE A 366 29.75 -9.40 -1.46
N GLY A 367 29.21 -9.22 -0.25
CA GLY A 367 29.99 -9.12 0.99
C GLY A 367 30.76 -10.41 1.26
N GLY A 368 30.05 -11.54 1.34
CA GLY A 368 30.65 -12.86 1.58
C GLY A 368 31.65 -13.27 0.49
N LEU A 369 31.36 -13.00 -0.78
CA LEU A 369 32.29 -13.25 -1.89
C LEU A 369 33.51 -12.30 -1.89
N SER A 370 33.42 -11.15 -1.22
CA SER A 370 34.54 -10.20 -1.10
C SER A 370 35.45 -10.49 0.09
N GLU A 371 34.96 -11.17 1.12
CA GLU A 371 35.71 -11.51 2.32
C GLU A 371 36.62 -12.73 2.11
N SER A 372 37.87 -12.50 1.68
CA SER A 372 39.08 -13.19 2.20
C SER A 372 40.37 -12.73 1.52
N PRO A 373 41.39 -12.34 2.30
CA PRO A 373 42.48 -13.27 2.61
C PRO A 373 42.99 -13.11 4.06
N GLY A 374 42.77 -14.12 4.93
CA GLY A 374 43.41 -14.09 6.26
C GLY A 374 43.08 -15.23 7.21
N LYS A 375 41.96 -15.95 7.03
CA LYS A 375 41.63 -17.10 7.87
C LYS A 375 41.06 -18.23 7.01
N VAL A 376 41.91 -19.24 6.79
CA VAL A 376 41.59 -20.64 6.45
C VAL A 376 40.80 -20.85 5.14
N GLU A 377 41.49 -21.40 4.14
CA GLU A 377 40.94 -22.21 3.02
C GLU A 377 39.74 -21.65 2.21
N ALA A 378 39.66 -20.33 2.00
CA ALA A 378 38.68 -19.77 1.05
C ALA A 378 39.07 -20.06 -0.42
N PRO A 379 38.10 -20.32 -1.33
CA PRO A 379 38.34 -20.53 -2.75
C PRO A 379 39.05 -19.33 -3.39
N PHE A 380 40.23 -19.54 -3.98
CA PHE A 380 40.97 -18.47 -4.65
C PHE A 380 40.24 -18.10 -5.94
N LEU A 381 39.31 -17.14 -5.85
CA LEU A 381 38.62 -16.59 -7.00
C LEU A 381 39.65 -16.04 -8.01
N PRO A 382 39.45 -16.26 -9.32
CA PRO A 382 40.24 -15.60 -10.35
C PRO A 382 40.24 -14.07 -10.17
N GLU A 383 41.36 -13.42 -10.46
CA GLU A 383 41.57 -11.98 -10.26
C GLU A 383 40.46 -11.13 -10.90
N ALA A 384 40.06 -11.45 -12.13
CA ALA A 384 38.97 -10.75 -12.82
C ALA A 384 37.62 -10.81 -12.09
N SER A 385 37.30 -11.96 -11.47
CA SER A 385 36.06 -12.14 -10.69
C SER A 385 36.14 -11.38 -9.37
N ARG A 386 37.30 -11.39 -8.71
CA ARG A 386 37.54 -10.64 -7.47
C ARG A 386 37.37 -9.14 -7.70
N ASP A 387 38.00 -8.59 -8.73
CA ASP A 387 37.88 -7.18 -9.08
C ASP A 387 36.44 -6.79 -9.42
N LEU A 388 35.72 -7.67 -10.12
CA LEU A 388 34.30 -7.49 -10.40
C LEU A 388 33.49 -7.38 -9.10
N ILE A 389 33.67 -8.32 -8.16
CA ILE A 389 32.98 -8.33 -6.87
C ILE A 389 33.29 -7.08 -6.05
N ILE A 390 34.57 -6.68 -5.97
CA ILE A 390 34.99 -5.45 -5.27
C ILE A 390 34.31 -4.22 -5.87
N ARG A 391 34.27 -4.11 -7.21
CA ARG A 391 33.56 -3.01 -7.89
C ARG A 391 32.06 -3.01 -7.57
N MET A 392 31.43 -4.18 -7.55
CA MET A 392 30.01 -4.31 -7.20
C MET A 392 29.75 -3.86 -5.75
N LEU A 393 30.57 -4.31 -4.80
CA LEU A 393 30.46 -3.93 -3.38
C LEU A 393 30.68 -2.43 -3.16
N GLN A 394 31.72 -1.85 -3.78
CA GLN A 394 31.96 -0.41 -3.72
C GLN A 394 30.78 0.40 -4.26
N ARG A 395 30.20 -0.05 -5.39
CA ARG A 395 29.00 0.58 -5.96
C ARG A 395 27.80 0.48 -5.00
N TRP A 396 27.56 -0.69 -4.44
CA TRP A 396 26.44 -0.93 -3.52
C TRP A 396 26.55 -0.06 -2.26
N ASN A 397 27.73 -0.04 -1.62
CA ASN A 397 28.00 0.81 -0.45
C ASN A 397 27.82 2.30 -0.75
N ARG A 398 28.24 2.75 -1.93
CA ARG A 398 28.10 4.15 -2.36
C ARG A 398 26.62 4.54 -2.58
N GLU A 399 25.78 3.61 -3.01
CA GLU A 399 24.36 3.84 -3.29
C GLU A 399 23.48 3.60 -2.05
N PHE A 400 24.00 2.97 -1.00
CA PHE A 400 23.26 2.55 0.20
C PHE A 400 22.38 3.66 0.82
N ALA A 401 22.90 4.89 0.91
CA ALA A 401 22.16 6.03 1.48
C ALA A 401 20.93 6.48 0.66
N LEU A 402 20.82 6.01 -0.59
CA LEU A 402 19.66 6.24 -1.46
C LEU A 402 18.67 5.08 -1.41
N GLN A 403 19.07 3.91 -0.92
CA GLN A 403 18.23 2.71 -0.88
C GLN A 403 17.31 2.75 0.35
N ARG A 404 16.09 2.22 0.20
CA ARG A 404 15.14 2.03 1.29
C ARG A 404 14.47 0.66 1.13
N GLY A 405 14.47 -0.11 2.21
CA GLY A 405 13.62 -1.28 2.37
C GLY A 405 12.64 -1.00 3.50
N ALA A 406 11.38 -0.70 3.18
CA ALA A 406 10.32 -0.58 4.17
C ALA A 406 9.24 -1.60 3.83
N GLY A 407 9.33 -2.78 4.44
CA GLY A 407 8.49 -3.93 4.11
C GLY A 407 8.98 -4.67 2.86
N VAL A 408 8.05 -5.18 2.06
CA VAL A 408 8.33 -6.10 0.94
C VAL A 408 9.02 -5.40 -0.23
N ALA A 409 8.56 -4.19 -0.58
CA ALA A 409 8.99 -3.51 -1.80
C ALA A 409 10.30 -2.75 -1.59
N PHE A 410 11.22 -2.89 -2.54
CA PHE A 410 12.41 -2.06 -2.58
C PHE A 410 12.08 -0.68 -3.16
N SER A 411 12.56 0.36 -2.49
CA SER A 411 12.46 1.73 -3.00
C SER A 411 13.81 2.44 -2.97
N TRP A 412 13.93 3.50 -3.76
CA TRP A 412 15.13 4.33 -3.79
C TRP A 412 14.77 5.81 -3.90
N LEU A 413 15.63 6.62 -3.29
CA LEU A 413 15.52 8.06 -3.26
C LEU A 413 16.20 8.65 -4.50
N ARG A 414 15.55 9.65 -5.10
CA ARG A 414 16.16 10.46 -6.15
C ARG A 414 17.39 11.17 -5.59
N ARG A 415 18.54 10.95 -6.21
CA ARG A 415 19.79 11.66 -5.88
C ARG A 415 19.69 13.18 -6.11
N ASP A 416 20.40 13.94 -5.29
CA ASP A 416 20.66 15.35 -5.52
C ASP A 416 21.74 15.51 -6.62
N LEU A 417 21.32 15.97 -7.80
CA LEU A 417 22.23 16.16 -8.93
C LEU A 417 23.23 17.31 -8.71
N LYS A 418 22.89 18.30 -7.87
CA LYS A 418 23.77 19.41 -7.56
C LYS A 418 24.89 18.93 -6.63
N ALA A 419 24.53 18.25 -5.54
CA ALA A 419 25.50 17.67 -4.62
C ALA A 419 26.44 16.65 -5.30
N LEU A 420 25.91 15.86 -6.24
CA LEU A 420 26.72 14.94 -7.04
C LEU A 420 27.72 15.68 -7.93
N LYS A 421 27.29 16.75 -8.62
CA LYS A 421 28.15 17.52 -9.54
C LYS A 421 29.22 18.33 -8.80
N GLU A 422 28.85 18.97 -7.70
CA GLU A 422 29.73 19.89 -6.98
C GLU A 422 30.68 19.15 -6.03
N ASN A 423 30.18 18.13 -5.33
CA ASN A 423 30.89 17.50 -4.22
C ASN A 423 31.16 16.00 -4.43
N GLY A 424 30.78 15.42 -5.58
CA GLY A 424 30.86 13.98 -5.82
C GLY A 424 29.99 13.13 -4.89
N SER A 425 29.07 13.76 -4.15
CA SER A 425 28.33 13.14 -3.06
C SER A 425 26.99 12.57 -3.53
N LEU A 426 26.74 11.28 -3.28
CA LEU A 426 25.46 10.63 -3.53
C LEU A 426 24.55 10.74 -2.30
N VAL A 427 23.79 11.82 -2.24
CA VAL A 427 22.81 12.07 -1.18
C VAL A 427 21.39 12.20 -1.73
N PRO A 428 20.35 11.89 -0.94
CA PRO A 428 18.96 12.10 -1.33
C PRO A 428 18.64 13.57 -1.62
N ASN A 429 17.83 13.84 -2.65
CA ASN A 429 17.29 15.16 -2.89
C ASN A 429 16.21 15.51 -1.85
N ARG A 430 16.58 16.33 -0.87
CA ARG A 430 15.69 16.83 0.19
C ARG A 430 14.91 18.10 -0.16
N ARG A 431 15.09 18.63 -1.38
CA ARG A 431 14.51 19.91 -1.85
C ARG A 431 13.35 19.71 -2.81
N SER A 432 12.59 18.62 -2.63
CA SER A 432 11.44 18.35 -3.49
C SER A 432 10.37 19.44 -3.34
N THR A 433 9.75 19.84 -4.44
CA THR A 433 8.62 20.79 -4.43
C THR A 433 7.29 20.10 -4.10
N GLY A 434 7.26 18.77 -3.99
CA GLY A 434 6.03 18.00 -3.86
C GLY A 434 5.31 17.75 -5.19
N VAL A 435 5.90 18.17 -6.33
CA VAL A 435 5.28 18.05 -7.67
C VAL A 435 6.13 17.19 -8.60
N LEU A 436 5.50 16.18 -9.22
CA LEU A 436 6.08 15.34 -10.26
C LEU A 436 5.82 15.91 -11.66
N ARG A 437 6.71 15.62 -12.62
CA ARG A 437 6.67 16.17 -13.98
C ARG A 437 5.76 15.33 -14.87
N ALA A 438 4.64 15.92 -15.33
CA ALA A 438 3.66 15.24 -16.19
C ALA A 438 4.23 14.71 -17.53
N ARG A 439 5.27 15.35 -18.09
CA ARG A 439 5.89 14.89 -19.35
C ARG A 439 6.49 13.48 -19.29
N ASP A 440 6.97 13.06 -18.12
CA ASP A 440 7.73 11.82 -17.93
C ASP A 440 6.93 10.80 -17.10
N THR A 441 5.74 11.18 -16.61
CA THR A 441 4.93 10.39 -15.67
C THR A 441 3.44 10.71 -15.81
N THR A 442 2.58 9.70 -15.67
CA THR A 442 1.14 9.90 -15.46
C THR A 442 0.91 10.21 -13.98
N VAL A 443 0.64 11.48 -13.64
CA VAL A 443 0.32 11.88 -12.27
C VAL A 443 -1.09 11.40 -11.94
N ILE A 444 -1.20 10.48 -10.98
CA ILE A 444 -2.46 9.81 -10.63
C ILE A 444 -3.08 10.36 -9.34
N PHE A 445 -2.29 11.06 -8.52
CA PHE A 445 -2.78 11.71 -7.30
C PHE A 445 -1.97 12.98 -7.00
N GLN A 446 -2.68 14.03 -6.59
CA GLN A 446 -2.10 15.24 -6.00
C GLN A 446 -2.89 15.66 -4.77
N GLY A 447 -2.18 16.03 -3.71
CA GLY A 447 -2.82 16.30 -2.44
C GLY A 447 -1.90 16.90 -1.38
N THR A 448 -2.38 16.89 -0.14
CA THR A 448 -1.61 17.28 1.03
C THR A 448 -1.59 16.18 2.08
N LEU A 449 -0.42 16.01 2.70
CA LEU A 449 -0.20 15.17 3.87
C LEU A 449 -0.32 16.03 5.12
N SER A 450 -1.12 15.57 6.08
CA SER A 450 -1.11 16.03 7.46
C SER A 450 -0.85 14.84 8.39
N ALA A 451 -0.69 15.08 9.69
CA ALA A 451 -0.42 13.99 10.64
C ALA A 451 -1.57 12.96 10.61
N GLY A 452 -1.28 11.76 10.07
CA GLY A 452 -2.24 10.66 9.94
C GLY A 452 -3.29 10.79 8.84
N SER A 453 -3.24 11.82 7.98
CA SER A 453 -4.25 12.01 6.93
C SER A 453 -3.67 12.45 5.59
N ILE A 454 -4.36 12.05 4.53
CA ILE A 454 -4.06 12.40 3.14
C ILE A 454 -5.32 12.99 2.52
N THR A 455 -5.22 14.22 2.01
CA THR A 455 -6.36 14.94 1.41
C THR A 455 -6.09 15.25 -0.04
N LEU A 456 -7.13 15.22 -0.87
CA LEU A 456 -7.03 15.51 -2.28
C LEU A 456 -6.91 17.02 -2.53
N GLY A 457 -6.00 17.43 -3.41
CA GLY A 457 -5.76 18.83 -3.74
C GLY A 457 -5.98 19.12 -5.22
N ASN A 458 -6.16 20.40 -5.54
CA ASN A 458 -6.32 20.86 -6.92
C ASN A 458 -4.96 20.85 -7.66
N ALA A 459 -4.95 20.41 -8.93
CA ALA A 459 -3.73 20.27 -9.73
C ALA A 459 -3.13 21.61 -10.19
N ALA A 460 -3.92 22.68 -10.16
CA ALA A 460 -3.61 23.96 -10.77
C ALA A 460 -3.08 24.99 -9.76
N VAL A 461 -1.81 24.88 -9.32
CA VAL A 461 -1.01 26.07 -8.94
C VAL A 461 0.43 25.93 -9.41
N ALA A 462 0.75 26.81 -10.37
CA ALA A 462 2.02 27.38 -10.80
C ALA A 462 3.33 26.83 -10.17
N ALA A 463 4.24 26.47 -11.07
CA ALA A 463 5.67 26.55 -10.82
C ALA A 463 6.02 27.95 -10.28
N PRO A 464 6.97 28.07 -9.33
CA PRO A 464 7.45 29.39 -8.94
C PRO A 464 8.00 30.11 -10.18
N GLU A 465 7.54 31.34 -10.38
CA GLU A 465 8.09 32.31 -11.33
C GLU A 465 9.57 32.56 -11.02
N ASP A 466 10.45 31.72 -11.55
CA ASP A 466 11.87 32.01 -11.75
C ASP A 466 12.51 30.98 -12.69
N SER A 467 11.89 30.78 -13.86
CA SER A 467 12.47 30.00 -14.95
C SER A 467 12.02 30.59 -16.27
N GLN A 468 12.66 31.70 -16.65
CA GLN A 468 12.66 32.16 -18.04
C GLN A 468 13.35 31.11 -18.91
N ALA A 469 12.57 30.46 -19.79
CA ALA A 469 12.94 30.11 -21.16
C ALA A 469 11.73 29.43 -21.86
N SER A 470 11.13 30.16 -22.80
CA SER A 470 10.57 29.75 -24.13
C SER A 470 10.47 28.24 -24.43
N ASP A 471 9.40 27.69 -25.02
CA ASP A 471 8.48 28.21 -26.03
C ASP A 471 7.16 27.41 -26.03
N GLU A 472 6.13 28.03 -26.59
CA GLU A 472 4.79 27.52 -26.86
C GLU A 472 4.78 26.24 -27.72
N ALA A 473 4.05 25.22 -27.25
CA ALA A 473 3.20 24.38 -28.09
C ALA A 473 2.18 23.67 -27.21
N SER A 474 0.92 24.05 -27.41
CA SER A 474 -0.30 23.45 -26.86
C SER A 474 -0.27 21.92 -26.82
N LEU A 475 -0.40 21.35 -25.62
CA LEU A 475 -0.59 19.92 -25.40
C LEU A 475 -2.10 19.60 -25.29
N PRO A 476 -2.58 18.51 -25.91
CA PRO A 476 -3.94 18.05 -25.73
C PRO A 476 -4.13 17.49 -24.32
N VAL A 477 -5.24 17.88 -23.69
CA VAL A 477 -5.76 17.30 -22.46
C VAL A 477 -6.17 15.85 -22.76
N HIS A 478 -5.24 14.91 -22.62
CA HIS A 478 -5.59 13.48 -22.58
C HIS A 478 -6.18 13.17 -21.21
N GLY A 479 -7.51 13.34 -21.12
CA GLY A 479 -8.30 12.71 -20.08
C GLY A 479 -8.05 11.21 -20.11
N SER A 480 -7.68 10.65 -18.96
CA SER A 480 -7.61 9.20 -18.77
C SER A 480 -8.98 8.61 -19.08
N SER A 481 -9.07 7.89 -20.21
CA SER A 481 -10.27 7.15 -20.59
C SER A 481 -10.45 5.98 -19.61
N PHE A 482 -11.26 6.19 -18.59
CA PHE A 482 -11.81 5.13 -17.74
C PHE A 482 -12.83 4.32 -18.53
N THR A 483 -12.66 3.01 -18.60
CA THR A 483 -13.73 2.06 -18.93
C THR A 483 -13.77 0.95 -17.88
N GLU A 484 -14.14 1.31 -16.66
CA GLU A 484 -15.00 0.42 -15.86
C GLU A 484 -16.42 0.70 -16.38
N LYS A 485 -17.16 -0.34 -16.80
CA LYS A 485 -18.49 -0.24 -17.41
C LYS A 485 -19.56 0.07 -16.34
N LEU A 486 -19.26 1.00 -15.43
CA LEU A 486 -20.23 1.60 -14.53
C LEU A 486 -20.94 2.70 -15.33
N ASP A 487 -22.22 2.47 -15.60
CA ASP A 487 -23.07 3.46 -16.23
C ASP A 487 -23.33 4.59 -15.24
N TYR A 488 -22.79 5.78 -15.50
CA TYR A 488 -22.99 6.97 -14.68
C TYR A 488 -24.06 7.83 -15.37
N PRO A 489 -25.31 7.85 -14.91
CA PRO A 489 -26.39 8.52 -15.64
C PRO A 489 -26.08 10.01 -15.89
N ALA A 490 -25.51 10.70 -14.89
CA ALA A 490 -25.02 12.07 -14.98
C ALA A 490 -24.00 12.35 -16.09
N LEU A 491 -23.19 11.37 -16.48
CA LEU A 491 -22.18 11.59 -17.52
C LEU A 491 -22.76 11.60 -18.93
N HIS A 492 -23.98 11.09 -19.13
CA HIS A 492 -24.72 11.20 -20.40
C HIS A 492 -25.46 12.52 -20.57
N ARG A 493 -25.59 13.30 -19.49
CA ARG A 493 -26.16 14.66 -19.54
C ARG A 493 -25.09 15.66 -19.99
N GLU A 494 -25.53 16.71 -20.69
CA GLU A 494 -24.64 17.77 -21.15
C GLU A 494 -23.88 18.38 -19.96
N PRO A 495 -22.57 18.67 -20.13
CA PRO A 495 -21.80 19.31 -19.08
C PRO A 495 -22.35 20.70 -18.76
N GLY A 496 -22.20 21.11 -17.50
CA GLY A 496 -22.48 22.48 -17.08
C GLY A 496 -21.54 23.50 -17.73
N PRO A 497 -21.58 24.77 -17.27
CA PRO A 497 -20.64 25.81 -17.70
C PRO A 497 -19.18 25.36 -17.63
N PHE A 498 -18.29 25.93 -18.45
CA PHE A 498 -16.88 25.51 -18.54
C PHE A 498 -16.14 25.61 -17.20
N ASP A 499 -16.49 26.61 -16.39
CA ASP A 499 -15.99 26.88 -15.05
C ASP A 499 -16.63 26.00 -13.97
N ASP A 500 -17.79 25.39 -14.24
CA ASP A 500 -18.39 24.37 -13.38
C ASP A 500 -19.07 23.24 -14.18
N PRO A 501 -18.28 22.29 -14.71
CA PRO A 501 -18.78 21.26 -15.62
C PRO A 501 -19.74 20.25 -14.99
N ASN A 502 -19.90 20.26 -13.65
CA ASN A 502 -20.80 19.36 -12.95
C ASN A 502 -22.18 19.98 -12.65
N SER A 503 -22.31 21.30 -12.78
CA SER A 503 -23.55 22.02 -12.50
C SER A 503 -24.71 21.46 -13.31
N GLY A 504 -25.81 21.08 -12.63
CA GLY A 504 -27.04 20.57 -13.22
C GLY A 504 -26.99 19.12 -13.74
N ARG A 505 -25.91 18.37 -13.53
CA ARG A 505 -25.74 17.01 -14.07
C ARG A 505 -26.23 15.90 -13.16
N PHE A 506 -26.32 16.16 -11.85
CA PHE A 506 -26.57 15.17 -10.80
C PHE A 506 -27.93 15.39 -10.12
N GLY A 507 -28.90 15.95 -10.85
CA GLY A 507 -30.27 16.12 -10.40
C GLY A 507 -30.52 17.38 -9.57
N GLY A 508 -29.50 18.19 -9.28
CA GLY A 508 -29.63 19.50 -8.63
C GLY A 508 -30.08 19.49 -7.17
N GLN A 509 -30.20 18.31 -6.54
CA GLN A 509 -30.68 18.17 -5.15
C GLN A 509 -29.56 17.65 -4.25
N SER A 510 -29.34 18.33 -3.12
CA SER A 510 -28.37 17.88 -2.11
C SER A 510 -28.93 16.80 -1.18
N GLU A 511 -30.21 16.47 -1.29
CA GLU A 511 -30.88 15.44 -0.50
C GLU A 511 -31.91 14.71 -1.37
N HIS A 512 -31.81 13.38 -1.44
CA HIS A 512 -32.68 12.53 -2.24
C HIS A 512 -32.72 11.10 -1.67
N ASP A 513 -33.90 10.48 -1.64
CA ASP A 513 -34.12 9.09 -1.17
C ASP A 513 -33.46 8.73 0.18
N GLY A 514 -33.49 9.67 1.13
CA GLY A 514 -32.91 9.48 2.48
C GLY A 514 -31.39 9.56 2.54
N PHE A 515 -30.73 10.05 1.49
CA PHE A 515 -29.32 10.42 1.51
C PHE A 515 -29.18 11.94 1.42
N ARG A 516 -28.31 12.53 2.25
CA ARG A 516 -28.01 13.96 2.27
C ARG A 516 -26.52 14.21 2.05
N LEU A 517 -26.18 14.99 1.03
CA LEU A 517 -24.87 15.56 0.79
C LEU A 517 -24.76 16.91 1.52
N SER A 518 -23.70 17.08 2.30
CA SER A 518 -23.36 18.30 3.02
C SER A 518 -21.89 18.64 2.86
N ALA A 519 -21.55 19.91 3.05
CA ALA A 519 -20.17 20.39 3.04
C ALA A 519 -19.87 21.15 4.33
N SER A 520 -18.64 21.00 4.83
CA SER A 520 -18.12 21.79 5.93
C SER A 520 -16.75 22.36 5.59
N PHE A 521 -16.44 23.54 6.13
CA PHE A 521 -15.27 24.31 5.75
C PHE A 521 -14.32 24.48 6.94
N GLY A 522 -13.07 24.08 6.75
CA GLY A 522 -11.99 24.31 7.71
C GLY A 522 -11.47 25.76 7.64
N PRO A 523 -10.67 26.18 8.64
CA PRO A 523 -10.11 27.52 8.65
C PRO A 523 -9.20 27.75 7.44
N PRO A 524 -9.27 28.93 6.79
CA PRO A 524 -8.40 29.27 5.67
C PRO A 524 -6.93 29.25 6.10
N ARG A 525 -6.04 28.69 5.28
CA ARG A 525 -4.61 28.65 5.61
C ARG A 525 -4.01 30.04 5.52
N LYS A 526 -3.29 30.46 6.57
CA LYS A 526 -2.66 31.80 6.74
C LYS A 526 -1.75 32.29 5.59
N ARG A 527 -1.43 31.47 4.58
CA ARG A 527 -0.45 31.80 3.53
C ARG A 527 -0.86 31.43 2.11
N ARG A 528 -1.99 30.74 1.92
CA ARG A 528 -2.44 30.26 0.62
C ARG A 528 -3.95 30.30 0.66
N ASP A 529 -4.55 30.99 -0.31
CA ASP A 529 -5.98 31.19 -0.57
C ASP A 529 -6.74 29.86 -0.78
N TRP A 530 -6.64 28.94 0.18
CA TRP A 530 -7.10 27.57 0.11
C TRP A 530 -7.85 27.22 1.37
N VAL A 531 -8.98 26.55 1.18
CA VAL A 531 -9.91 26.11 2.21
C VAL A 531 -9.99 24.60 2.16
N SER A 532 -9.90 23.96 3.33
CA SER A 532 -10.21 22.55 3.47
C SER A 532 -11.74 22.40 3.44
N VAL A 533 -12.25 21.62 2.50
CA VAL A 533 -13.67 21.31 2.34
C VAL A 533 -13.86 19.83 2.69
N THR A 534 -14.75 19.54 3.62
CA THR A 534 -15.16 18.16 3.94
C THR A 534 -16.56 17.94 3.43
N LEU A 535 -16.68 17.09 2.42
CA LEU A 535 -17.91 16.64 1.80
C LEU A 535 -18.39 15.39 2.51
N GLU A 536 -19.66 15.34 2.87
CA GLU A 536 -20.23 14.25 3.66
C GLU A 536 -21.58 13.84 3.10
N ILE A 537 -21.73 12.54 2.87
CA ILE A 537 -23.02 11.91 2.60
C ILE A 537 -23.47 11.23 3.88
N LEU A 538 -24.63 11.62 4.39
CA LEU A 538 -25.30 10.98 5.51
C LEU A 538 -26.54 10.24 4.98
N ALA A 539 -26.65 8.95 5.28
CA ALA A 539 -27.86 8.17 5.06
C ALA A 539 -28.74 8.20 6.31
N ASP A 540 -30.04 8.39 6.13
CA ASP A 540 -31.03 8.33 7.18
C ASP A 540 -31.11 6.94 7.80
N GLN A 541 -31.55 6.87 9.06
CA GLN A 541 -31.64 5.60 9.80
C GLN A 541 -32.60 4.58 9.16
N SER A 542 -33.55 5.05 8.34
CA SER A 542 -34.47 4.21 7.57
C SER A 542 -33.86 3.60 6.32
N VAL A 543 -32.67 4.06 5.90
CA VAL A 543 -31.97 3.57 4.72
C VAL A 543 -30.97 2.49 5.14
N GLY A 544 -31.21 1.25 4.71
CA GLY A 544 -30.32 0.13 4.97
C GLY A 544 -29.03 0.24 4.15
N VAL A 545 -27.99 0.86 4.71
CA VAL A 545 -26.66 0.89 4.10
C VAL A 545 -25.91 -0.40 4.45
N GLU A 546 -25.71 -1.25 3.44
CA GLU A 546 -24.94 -2.49 3.58
C GLU A 546 -23.43 -2.21 3.68
N LEU A 547 -22.70 -3.12 4.33
CA LEU A 547 -21.24 -3.09 4.40
C LEU A 547 -20.63 -3.10 2.99
N GLY A 548 -19.72 -2.17 2.72
CA GLY A 548 -19.08 -2.04 1.41
C GLY A 548 -19.85 -1.17 0.40
N THR A 549 -20.99 -0.59 0.79
CA THR A 549 -21.68 0.42 -0.04
C THR A 549 -20.72 1.55 -0.40
N GLU A 550 -20.70 1.92 -1.67
CA GLU A 550 -19.80 2.92 -2.24
C GLU A 550 -20.55 4.16 -2.75
N ALA A 551 -19.92 5.33 -2.60
CA ALA A 551 -20.31 6.57 -3.24
C ALA A 551 -19.19 7.05 -4.16
N TRP A 552 -19.56 7.51 -5.35
CA TRP A 552 -18.66 8.15 -6.30
C TRP A 552 -18.85 9.66 -6.25
N PHE A 553 -17.83 10.36 -5.78
CA PHE A 553 -17.77 11.82 -5.81
C PHE A 553 -17.20 12.29 -7.15
N PHE A 554 -17.92 13.21 -7.80
CA PHE A 554 -17.53 13.90 -9.02
C PHE A 554 -17.17 15.34 -8.66
N LEU A 555 -15.88 15.61 -8.70
CA LEU A 555 -15.29 16.92 -8.42
C LEU A 555 -15.04 17.69 -9.72
N HIS A 556 -14.63 18.95 -9.58
CA HIS A 556 -14.21 19.75 -10.73
C HIS A 556 -13.04 19.07 -11.50
N PRO A 557 -12.95 19.17 -12.84
CA PRO A 557 -11.88 18.51 -13.62
C PRO A 557 -10.44 18.90 -13.28
N THR A 558 -10.24 19.99 -12.52
CA THR A 558 -8.90 20.41 -12.04
C THR A 558 -8.38 19.56 -10.88
N PHE A 559 -9.24 18.77 -10.23
CA PHE A 559 -8.81 17.78 -9.24
C PHE A 559 -8.22 16.56 -9.95
N SER A 560 -7.17 15.96 -9.36
CA SER A 560 -6.51 14.77 -9.92
C SER A 560 -6.44 13.66 -8.86
N PRO A 561 -7.35 12.68 -8.90
CA PRO A 561 -8.44 12.51 -9.88
C PRO A 561 -9.67 13.39 -9.61
N SER A 562 -10.45 13.68 -10.66
CA SER A 562 -11.73 14.41 -10.56
C SER A 562 -12.92 13.51 -10.21
N ARG A 563 -12.70 12.19 -10.15
CA ARG A 563 -13.69 11.19 -9.74
C ARG A 563 -13.08 10.34 -8.66
N VAL A 564 -13.73 10.29 -7.49
CA VAL A 564 -13.20 9.62 -6.31
C VAL A 564 -14.24 8.66 -5.77
N LYS A 565 -13.86 7.39 -5.65
CA LYS A 565 -14.66 6.39 -4.93
C LYS A 565 -14.39 6.51 -3.43
N VAL A 566 -15.47 6.53 -2.64
CA VAL A 566 -15.45 6.56 -1.17
C VAL A 566 -16.42 5.52 -0.64
N VAL A 567 -15.98 4.71 0.33
CA VAL A 567 -16.81 3.66 0.96
C VAL A 567 -17.52 4.22 2.20
N PHE A 568 -18.79 3.85 2.38
CA PHE A 568 -19.57 4.19 3.57
C PHE A 568 -18.99 3.52 4.83
N ARG A 569 -18.99 4.27 5.94
CA ARG A 569 -18.71 3.81 7.30
C ARG A 569 -19.97 3.97 8.13
N GLY A 570 -20.68 2.87 8.36
CA GLY A 570 -22.03 2.92 8.91
C GLY A 570 -22.96 3.65 7.93
N ASN A 571 -23.59 4.73 8.38
CA ASN A 571 -24.48 5.55 7.56
C ASN A 571 -23.80 6.79 6.96
N ARG A 572 -22.46 6.85 6.94
CA ARG A 572 -21.73 8.06 6.52
C ARG A 572 -20.60 7.75 5.54
N ALA A 573 -20.49 8.51 4.46
CA ALA A 573 -19.32 8.55 3.58
C ALA A 573 -18.76 9.97 3.56
N ALA A 574 -17.44 10.15 3.71
CA ALA A 574 -16.83 11.48 3.79
C ALA A 574 -15.57 11.60 2.94
N LEU A 575 -15.44 12.72 2.24
CA LEU A 575 -14.31 13.08 1.38
C LEU A 575 -13.77 14.45 1.79
N SER A 576 -12.47 14.55 2.05
CA SER A 576 -11.81 15.84 2.34
C SER A 576 -10.95 16.28 1.16
N VAL A 577 -11.18 17.51 0.71
CA VAL A 577 -10.47 18.14 -0.41
C VAL A 577 -9.95 19.54 -0.01
N GLU A 578 -8.92 20.03 -0.69
CA GLU A 578 -8.52 21.44 -0.62
C GLU A 578 -8.96 22.18 -1.89
N ALA A 579 -9.63 23.32 -1.74
CA ALA A 579 -10.15 24.13 -2.84
C ALA A 579 -9.82 25.62 -2.64
N TRP A 580 -9.70 26.36 -3.76
CA TRP A 580 -9.46 27.82 -3.77
C TRP A 580 -10.64 28.60 -4.39
N GLY A 581 -11.72 27.90 -4.73
CA GLY A 581 -12.96 28.42 -5.30
C GLY A 581 -14.09 27.38 -5.13
N GLY A 582 -15.33 27.82 -5.31
CA GLY A 582 -16.52 26.99 -5.35
C GLY A 582 -16.64 26.21 -6.65
N PHE A 583 -17.35 25.10 -6.57
CA PHE A 583 -17.68 24.24 -7.69
C PHE A 583 -18.84 23.34 -7.30
N THR A 584 -19.52 22.77 -8.28
CA THR A 584 -20.57 21.78 -8.05
C THR A 584 -19.97 20.40 -7.84
N VAL A 585 -20.30 19.80 -6.69
CA VAL A 585 -20.00 18.42 -6.37
C VAL A 585 -21.18 17.56 -6.79
N GLY A 586 -20.92 16.57 -7.64
CA GLY A 586 -21.86 15.50 -7.94
C GLY A 586 -21.55 14.25 -7.11
N VAL A 587 -22.57 13.49 -6.76
CA VAL A 587 -22.43 12.18 -6.10
C VAL A 587 -23.32 11.16 -6.81
N TRP A 588 -22.79 9.95 -7.00
CA TRP A 588 -23.55 8.79 -7.45
C TRP A 588 -23.40 7.64 -6.46
N ILE A 589 -24.51 7.04 -6.02
CA ILE A 589 -24.56 5.88 -5.13
C ILE A 589 -25.15 4.70 -5.94
N PRO A 590 -24.31 3.81 -6.53
CA PRO A 590 -24.77 2.81 -7.49
C PRO A 590 -25.80 1.83 -6.91
N SER A 591 -25.62 1.37 -5.67
CA SER A 591 -26.50 0.38 -5.03
C SER A 591 -27.91 0.92 -4.81
N ALA A 592 -28.03 2.20 -4.45
CA ALA A 592 -29.30 2.88 -4.23
C ALA A 592 -29.86 3.54 -5.49
N LYS A 593 -29.06 3.64 -6.56
CA LYS A 593 -29.35 4.42 -7.78
C LYS A 593 -29.69 5.89 -7.50
N VAL A 594 -28.99 6.51 -6.54
CA VAL A 594 -29.21 7.89 -6.10
C VAL A 594 -28.13 8.83 -6.62
N GLU A 595 -28.55 9.97 -7.20
CA GLU A 595 -27.70 11.10 -7.56
C GLU A 595 -27.92 12.25 -6.58
N LEU A 596 -26.84 12.88 -6.11
CA LEU A 596 -26.90 14.10 -5.28
C LEU A 596 -26.02 15.17 -5.90
N GLU A 597 -26.42 16.43 -5.75
CA GLU A 597 -25.70 17.59 -6.25
C GLU A 597 -25.63 18.68 -5.18
N SER A 598 -24.45 19.29 -5.01
CA SER A 598 -24.28 20.45 -4.15
C SER A 598 -23.33 21.45 -4.78
N ASP A 599 -23.84 22.64 -5.08
CA ASP A 599 -23.04 23.80 -5.48
C ASP A 599 -22.44 24.46 -4.24
N LEU A 600 -21.12 24.34 -4.08
CA LEU A 600 -20.41 24.87 -2.92
C LEU A 600 -20.42 26.41 -2.88
N ALA A 601 -20.51 27.09 -4.03
CA ALA A 601 -20.53 28.55 -4.11
C ALA A 601 -21.85 29.14 -3.61
N GLN A 602 -22.95 28.38 -3.71
CA GLN A 602 -24.28 28.81 -3.26
C GLN A 602 -24.54 28.58 -1.76
N LEU A 603 -23.63 27.90 -1.04
CA LEU A 603 -23.78 27.68 0.38
C LEU A 603 -23.53 28.98 1.16
N SER A 604 -24.56 29.48 1.85
CA SER A 604 -24.51 30.76 2.57
C SER A 604 -23.44 30.85 3.65
N TYR A 605 -23.05 29.70 4.21
CA TYR A 605 -22.01 29.56 5.23
C TYR A 605 -20.62 29.23 4.67
N ALA A 606 -20.48 29.12 3.34
CA ALA A 606 -19.17 28.93 2.72
C ALA A 606 -18.29 30.17 2.93
N PRO A 607 -16.96 30.01 3.09
CA PRO A 607 -16.04 31.14 3.13
C PRO A 607 -16.13 31.96 1.83
N ARG A 608 -15.94 33.28 1.92
CA ARG A 608 -16.03 34.19 0.76
C ARG A 608 -15.25 33.70 -0.46
N ILE A 609 -14.06 33.15 -0.25
CA ILE A 609 -13.25 32.64 -1.34
C ILE A 609 -13.92 31.49 -2.13
N ILE A 610 -14.76 30.69 -1.49
CA ILE A 610 -15.55 29.64 -2.14
C ILE A 610 -16.80 30.22 -2.83
N GLN A 611 -17.32 31.35 -2.36
CA GLN A 611 -18.51 32.00 -2.94
C GLN A 611 -18.17 32.90 -4.13
N GLU A 612 -16.98 33.52 -4.11
CA GLU A 612 -16.58 34.59 -5.04
C GLU A 612 -15.66 34.12 -6.18
N ARG A 613 -15.07 32.92 -6.06
CA ARG A 613 -14.18 32.31 -7.04
C ARG A 613 -14.64 30.90 -7.33
#